data_AF-A0A8J5CIX7-F1
#
_entry.id   AF-A0A8J5CIX7-F1
#
_cell.length_a   1.000
_cell.length_b   1.000
_cell.length_c   1.000
_cell.angle_alpha   90.00
_cell.angle_beta   90.00
_cell.angle_gamma   90.00
#
_symmetry.space_group_name_H-M   'P 1'
#
loop_
_entity.id
_entity.type
_entity.pdbx_description
1 polymer ?
#
loop_
_entity_poly.entity_id
_entity_poly.type
_entity_poly.pdbx_seq_one_letter_code
_entity_poly.pdbx_strand_id
1 'polypeptide(L)'
;MTRSQMLATMDSLMGGRAAEELIFGTEMVTSGASSDLKQATTIATHMVKDLGMSDRVGLRTFDDNTGQLINTGEALGQSTKEAIDGEIKRLLQVRVCVCVCV
;
A
#
# COMPACT_ATOMS: atom_id res chain seq x y z
N MET A 1 2.65 0.30 -16.01
CA MET A 1 3.40 -0.25 -14.86
C MET A 1 2.85 -1.64 -14.58
N THR A 2 3.70 -2.68 -14.56
CA THR A 2 3.26 -4.03 -14.19
C THR A 2 3.15 -4.16 -12.67
N ARG A 3 2.41 -5.15 -12.17
CA ARG A 3 2.30 -5.43 -10.72
C ARG A 3 3.68 -5.50 -10.06
N SER A 4 4.62 -6.22 -10.69
CA SER A 4 5.98 -6.39 -10.19
C SER A 4 6.76 -5.07 -10.14
N GLN A 5 6.55 -4.17 -11.10
CA GLN A 5 7.20 -2.86 -11.09
C GLN A 5 6.70 -1.98 -9.94
N MET A 6 5.39 -1.94 -9.69
CA MET A 6 4.82 -1.18 -8.56
C MET A 6 5.32 -1.73 -7.21
N LEU A 7 5.39 -3.07 -7.09
CA LEU A 7 5.97 -3.71 -5.91
C LEU A 7 7.45 -3.33 -5.71
N ALA A 8 8.26 -3.37 -6.77
CA ALA A 8 9.66 -2.98 -6.69
C ALA A 8 9.83 -1.49 -6.32
N THR A 9 8.97 -0.61 -6.83
CA THR A 9 8.97 0.81 -6.43
C THR A 9 8.60 0.97 -4.96
N MET A 10 7.60 0.24 -4.47
CA MET A 10 7.26 0.25 -3.04
C MET A 10 8.41 -0.26 -2.17
N ASP A 11 9.07 -1.35 -2.58
CA ASP A 11 10.25 -1.90 -1.88
C ASP A 11 11.37 -0.86 -1.79
N SER A 12 11.67 -0.17 -2.89
CA SER A 12 12.70 0.89 -2.90
C SER A 12 12.36 2.07 -1.98
N LEU A 13 11.09 2.49 -1.93
CA LEU A 13 10.64 3.58 -1.06
C LEU A 13 10.72 3.17 0.42
N MET A 14 10.37 1.93 0.73
CA MET A 14 10.32 1.43 2.10
C MET A 14 11.67 0.96 2.63
N GLY A 15 12.63 0.71 1.73
CA GLY A 15 13.99 0.32 2.07
C GLY A 15 14.74 1.37 2.88
N GLY A 16 14.53 2.67 2.60
CA GLY A 16 15.16 3.75 3.37
C GLY A 16 14.75 3.72 4.85
N ARG A 17 13.44 3.62 5.09
CA ARG A 17 12.85 3.46 6.44
C ARG A 17 13.37 2.21 7.15
N ALA A 18 13.38 1.07 6.45
CA ALA A 18 13.86 -0.20 6.98
C ALA A 18 15.36 -0.17 7.35
N ALA A 19 16.19 0.44 6.51
CA ALA A 19 17.62 0.58 6.75
C ALA A 19 17.90 1.50 7.95
N GLU A 20 17.19 2.62 8.07
CA GLU A 20 17.30 3.51 9.23
C GLU A 20 16.93 2.79 10.54
N GLU A 21 15.83 2.03 10.53
CA GLU A 21 15.36 1.27 11.70
C GLU A 21 16.36 0.18 12.10
N LEU A 22 17.00 -0.49 11.13
CA LEU A 22 18.01 -1.51 11.40
C LEU A 22 19.32 -0.95 11.95
N ILE A 23 19.78 0.19 11.43
CA ILE A 23 21.09 0.75 11.78
C ILE A 23 21.00 1.63 13.03
N PHE A 24 19.98 2.49 13.11
CA PHE A 24 19.85 3.50 14.16
C PHE A 24 18.77 3.15 15.20
N GLY A 25 18.00 2.08 14.99
CA GLY A 25 16.90 1.69 15.87
C GLY A 25 15.62 2.50 15.64
N THR A 26 14.52 2.04 16.25
CA THR A 26 13.19 2.65 16.13
C THR A 26 13.11 4.09 16.64
N GLU A 27 14.05 4.53 17.48
CA GLU A 27 14.06 5.87 18.09
C GLU A 27 14.62 6.95 17.15
N MET A 28 15.35 6.55 16.11
CA MET A 28 16.05 7.46 15.19
C MET A 28 15.40 7.50 13.80
N VAL A 29 14.16 7.01 13.68
CA VAL A 29 13.39 7.13 12.43
C VAL A 29 13.22 8.61 12.10
N THR A 30 13.75 9.03 10.96
CA THR A 30 13.76 10.44 10.57
C THR A 30 12.43 10.84 9.93
N SER A 31 12.11 12.14 9.96
CA SER A 31 10.97 12.67 9.22
C SER A 31 11.14 12.57 7.69
N GLY A 32 12.35 12.26 7.20
CA GLY A 32 12.65 12.05 5.79
C GLY A 32 11.85 10.90 5.18
N ALA A 33 11.68 9.80 5.93
CA ALA A 33 10.91 8.64 5.49
C ALA A 33 9.39 8.89 5.38
N SER A 34 8.88 10.03 5.87
CA SER A 34 7.46 10.40 5.77
C SER A 34 7.01 10.56 4.31
N SER A 35 7.86 11.14 3.46
CA SER A 35 7.57 11.31 2.04
C SER A 35 7.46 9.96 1.31
N ASP A 36 8.39 9.05 1.61
CA ASP A 36 8.42 7.71 1.00
C ASP A 36 7.24 6.86 1.46
N LEU A 37 6.88 6.93 2.74
CA LEU A 37 5.70 6.26 3.29
C LEU A 37 4.42 6.74 2.61
N LYS A 38 4.30 8.06 2.38
CA LYS A 38 3.14 8.65 1.70
C LYS A 38 3.05 8.16 0.26
N GLN A 39 4.16 8.13 -0.47
CA GLN A 39 4.20 7.62 -1.85
C GLN A 39 3.87 6.12 -1.91
N ALA A 40 4.45 5.31 -1.02
CA ALA A 40 4.18 3.87 -0.94
C ALA A 40 2.70 3.60 -0.63
N THR A 41 2.08 4.38 0.26
CA THR A 41 0.66 4.28 0.61
C THR A 41 -0.24 4.61 -0.58
N THR A 42 0.10 5.65 -1.35
CA THR A 42 -0.62 6.01 -2.57
C THR A 42 -0.54 4.90 -3.62
N ILE A 43 0.63 4.33 -3.85
CA ILE A 43 0.82 3.22 -4.80
C ILE A 43 0.02 1.99 -4.35
N ALA A 44 0.10 1.62 -3.07
CA ALA A 44 -0.66 0.51 -2.50
C ALA A 44 -2.18 0.71 -2.67
N THR A 45 -2.65 1.93 -2.43
CA THR A 45 -4.06 2.31 -2.59
C THR A 45 -4.49 2.14 -4.04
N HIS A 46 -3.72 2.66 -5.00
CA HIS A 46 -4.00 2.53 -6.44
C HIS A 46 -3.94 1.06 -6.91
N MET A 47 -3.03 0.25 -6.36
CA MET A 47 -2.96 -1.18 -6.66
C MET A 47 -4.21 -1.93 -6.22
N VAL A 48 -4.75 -1.60 -5.04
CA VAL A 48 -5.94 -2.27 -4.50
C VAL A 48 -7.23 -1.70 -5.10
N LYS A 49 -7.31 -0.38 -5.27
CA LYS A 49 -8.52 0.31 -5.73
C LYS A 49 -8.70 0.32 -7.24
N ASP A 50 -7.67 0.70 -7.98
CA ASP A 50 -7.81 0.94 -9.43
C ASP A 50 -7.47 -0.30 -10.25
N LEU A 51 -6.56 -1.13 -9.73
CA LEU A 51 -6.07 -2.29 -10.45
C LEU A 51 -6.64 -3.61 -9.92
N GLY A 52 -7.36 -3.59 -8.79
CA GLY A 52 -7.93 -4.79 -8.17
C GLY A 52 -6.87 -5.88 -7.89
N MET A 53 -5.62 -5.50 -7.63
CA MET A 53 -4.48 -6.42 -7.47
C MET A 53 -4.42 -7.08 -6.07
N SER A 54 -5.59 -7.33 -5.48
CA SER A 54 -5.77 -7.98 -4.18
C SER A 54 -6.70 -9.20 -4.31
N ASP A 55 -6.24 -10.34 -3.81
CA ASP A 55 -7.01 -11.59 -3.80
C ASP A 55 -8.28 -11.48 -2.92
N ARG A 56 -8.29 -10.58 -1.94
CA ARG A 56 -9.41 -10.39 -1.00
C ARG A 56 -10.50 -9.46 -1.50
N VAL A 57 -10.10 -8.41 -2.22
CA VAL A 57 -11.03 -7.39 -2.75
C VAL A 57 -11.56 -7.80 -4.13
N GLY A 58 -10.80 -8.65 -4.84
CA GLY A 58 -11.12 -9.12 -6.19
C GLY A 58 -10.84 -8.07 -7.26
N LEU A 59 -11.13 -8.44 -8.50
CA LEU A 59 -10.96 -7.61 -9.70
C LEU A 59 -12.05 -6.52 -9.79
N ARG A 60 -12.06 -5.57 -8.85
CA ARG A 60 -13.01 -4.45 -8.81
C ARG A 60 -12.27 -3.13 -8.84
N THR A 61 -12.81 -2.18 -9.61
CA THR A 61 -12.28 -0.81 -9.71
C THR A 61 -13.18 0.15 -8.96
N PHE A 62 -12.60 0.98 -8.11
CA PHE A 62 -13.31 1.94 -7.27
C PHE A 62 -13.05 3.36 -7.78
N ASP A 63 -14.08 4.20 -7.77
CA ASP A 63 -13.92 5.62 -8.11
C ASP A 63 -13.63 6.43 -6.84
N ASP A 64 -12.46 7.08 -6.78
CA ASP A 64 -12.05 7.89 -5.63
C ASP A 64 -12.90 9.16 -5.45
N ASN A 65 -13.60 9.63 -6.48
CA ASN A 65 -14.45 10.83 -6.41
C ASN A 65 -15.81 10.55 -5.75
N THR A 66 -16.36 9.36 -5.96
CA THR A 66 -17.73 9.01 -5.49
C THR A 66 -17.73 7.97 -4.38
N GLY A 67 -16.63 7.26 -4.13
CA GLY A 67 -16.59 6.15 -3.16
C GLY A 67 -17.53 5.01 -3.54
N GLN A 68 -17.87 4.92 -4.83
CA GLN A 68 -18.76 3.92 -5.41
C GLN A 68 -17.96 2.94 -6.28
N LEU A 69 -18.46 1.72 -6.35
CA LEU A 69 -17.98 0.72 -7.30
C LEU A 69 -18.32 1.17 -8.74
N ILE A 70 -17.31 1.30 -9.60
CA ILE A 70 -17.50 1.77 -10.99
C ILE A 70 -18.47 0.86 -11.78
N ASN A 71 -18.51 -0.43 -11.44
CA ASN A 71 -19.35 -1.41 -12.14
C ASN A 71 -20.79 -1.51 -11.61
N THR A 72 -21.03 -1.13 -10.34
CA THR A 72 -22.33 -1.41 -9.69
C THR A 72 -23.04 -0.15 -9.19
N GLY A 73 -22.36 1.00 -9.08
CA GLY A 73 -22.92 2.22 -8.48
C GLY A 73 -23.27 2.08 -6.99
N GLU A 74 -22.96 0.94 -6.37
CA GLU A 74 -23.21 0.70 -4.96
C GLU A 74 -22.17 1.40 -4.09
N ALA A 75 -22.65 2.06 -3.04
CA ALA A 75 -21.80 2.62 -2.01
C ALA A 75 -20.99 1.52 -1.34
N LEU A 76 -19.70 1.77 -1.13
CA LEU A 76 -18.80 0.87 -0.42
C LEU A 76 -19.36 0.49 0.96
N GLY A 77 -19.75 -0.78 1.12
CA GLY A 77 -20.07 -1.35 2.43
C GLY A 77 -18.89 -1.21 3.39
N GLN A 78 -19.19 -1.00 4.67
CA GLN A 78 -18.18 -0.76 5.71
C GLN A 78 -17.16 -1.90 5.80
N SER A 79 -17.63 -3.15 5.65
CA SER A 79 -16.76 -4.34 5.60
C SER A 79 -15.79 -4.35 4.40
N THR A 80 -16.16 -3.76 3.26
CA THR A 80 -15.28 -3.66 2.09
C THR A 80 -14.19 -2.63 2.32
N LYS A 81 -14.51 -1.51 2.98
CA LYS A 81 -13.51 -0.48 3.34
C LYS A 81 -12.48 -1.04 4.31
N GLU A 82 -12.94 -1.74 5.34
CA GLU A 82 -12.06 -2.43 6.29
C GLU A 82 -11.17 -3.48 5.62
N ALA A 83 -11.70 -4.21 4.63
CA ALA A 83 -10.92 -5.16 3.86
C ALA A 83 -9.85 -4.48 2.99
N ILE A 84 -10.16 -3.33 2.38
CA ILE A 84 -9.21 -2.52 1.59
C ILE A 84 -8.10 -2.00 2.50
N ASP A 85 -8.46 -1.36 3.62
CA ASP A 85 -7.49 -0.81 4.58
C ASP A 85 -6.60 -1.93 5.15
N GLY A 86 -7.18 -3.09 5.44
CA GLY A 86 -6.46 -4.28 5.88
C GLY A 86 -5.45 -4.76 4.84
N GLU A 87 -5.79 -4.73 3.55
CA GLU A 87 -4.85 -5.15 2.51
C GLU A 87 -3.76 -4.11 2.25
N ILE A 88 -4.07 -2.81 2.28
CA ILE A 88 -3.06 -1.75 2.17
C ILE A 88 -2.05 -1.90 3.30
N LYS A 89 -2.51 -2.10 4.54
CA LYS A 89 -1.65 -2.35 5.70
C LYS A 89 -0.80 -3.61 5.50
N ARG A 90 -1.39 -4.69 5.00
CA ARG A 90 -0.67 -5.95 4.70
C ARG A 90 0.42 -5.74 3.65
N LEU A 91 0.12 -5.03 2.57
CA LEU A 91 1.07 -4.74 1.51
C LEU A 91 2.24 -3.92 2.04
N LEU A 92 2.00 -2.89 2.84
CA LEU A 92 3.08 -2.12 3.46
C LEU A 92 3.89 -3.01 4.43
N GLN A 93 3.24 -3.69 5.37
CA GLN A 93 3.94 -4.48 6.39
C GLN A 93 4.80 -5.61 5.82
N VAL A 94 4.32 -6.33 4.80
CA VAL A 94 5.09 -7.39 4.13
C VAL A 94 6.38 -6.80 3.54
N ARG A 95 6.32 -5.62 2.94
CA ARG A 95 7.43 -5.01 2.20
C ARG A 95 8.50 -4.43 3.11
N VAL A 96 8.11 -3.85 4.26
CA VAL A 96 9.08 -3.51 5.33
C VAL A 96 9.86 -4.77 5.75
N CYS A 97 9.17 -5.89 5.96
CA CYS A 97 9.81 -7.15 6.33
C CYS A 97 10.75 -7.68 5.23
N VAL A 98 10.34 -7.62 3.95
CA VAL A 98 11.22 -8.05 2.84
C VAL A 98 12.51 -7.23 2.81
N CYS A 99 12.44 -5.90 2.95
CA CYS A 99 13.64 -5.06 2.97
C CYS A 99 14.57 -5.33 4.16
N VAL A 100 14.04 -5.81 5.29
CA VAL A 100 14.83 -6.13 6.49
C VAL A 100 15.54 -7.48 6.37
N CYS A 101 15.01 -8.41 5.56
CA CYS A 101 15.54 -9.77 5.43
C CYS A 101 16.57 -9.96 4.31
N VAL A 102 16.95 -8.91 3.59
CA VAL A 102 17.97 -8.93 2.52
C VAL A 102 19.29 -8.40 3.06
#